data_AF-A0A7W1S6J9-F1
#
_entry.id   AF-A0A7W1S6J9-F1
#
_cell.length_a   1.000
_cell.length_b   1.000
_cell.length_c   1.000
_cell.angle_alpha   90.00
_cell.angle_beta   90.00
_cell.angle_gamma   90.00
#
_symmetry.space_group_name_H-M   'P 1'
#
loop_
_entity.id
_entity.type
_entity.pdbx_description
1 polymer ?
#
loop_
_entity_poly.entity_id
_entity_poly.type
_entity_poly.pdbx_seq_one_letter_code
_entity_poly.pdbx_strand_id
1 'polypeptide(L)' 'MFNGANMPTDAALARLSENDLIEQRKVALAAINEAKSNGQSTTELSKVYQILEAENERRLRNRSLR' A
#
# COMPACT_ATOMS: atom_id res chain seq x y z
N MET A 1 -12.42 22.67 -2.09
CA MET A 1 -12.91 21.42 -1.46
C MET A 1 -12.94 20.36 -2.55
N PHE A 2 -12.00 19.41 -2.55
CA PHE A 2 -11.99 18.33 -3.55
C PHE A 2 -12.78 17.16 -2.96
N ASN A 3 -13.95 16.87 -3.53
CA ASN A 3 -14.86 15.83 -3.07
C ASN A 3 -15.27 14.96 -4.26
N GLY A 4 -15.10 13.64 -4.14
CA GLY A 4 -16.08 12.68 -4.68
C GLY A 4 -15.90 12.12 -6.10
N ALA A 5 -14.69 11.82 -6.59
CA ALA A 5 -14.49 10.82 -7.66
C ALA A 5 -12.99 10.59 -7.91
N ASN A 6 -12.34 9.77 -7.10
CA ASN A 6 -11.08 9.14 -7.51
C ASN A 6 -10.91 7.87 -6.68
N MET A 7 -10.92 6.70 -7.32
CA MET A 7 -9.66 6.06 -7.64
C MET A 7 -9.86 4.72 -8.39
N PRO A 8 -9.31 4.56 -9.62
CA PRO A 8 -9.06 3.22 -10.17
C PRO A 8 -8.11 2.38 -9.27
N THR A 9 -7.38 3.02 -8.36
CA THR A 9 -6.48 2.42 -7.37
C THR A 9 -7.20 1.55 -6.33
N ASP A 10 -8.40 1.94 -5.85
CA ASP A 10 -9.18 1.16 -4.88
C ASP A 10 -9.63 -0.18 -5.47
N ALA A 11 -10.01 -0.19 -6.75
CA ALA A 11 -10.43 -1.40 -7.46
C ALA A 11 -9.26 -2.32 -7.82
N ALA A 12 -8.05 -1.79 -7.98
CA ALA A 12 -6.85 -2.60 -8.24
C ALA A 12 -6.35 -3.29 -6.96
N LEU A 13 -6.34 -2.58 -5.83
CA LEU A 13 -5.93 -3.13 -4.53
C LEU A 13 -6.89 -4.19 -4.00
N ALA A 14 -8.20 -3.99 -4.20
CA ALA A 14 -9.22 -4.97 -3.82
C ALA A 14 -9.07 -6.32 -4.56
N ARG A 15 -8.45 -6.32 -5.75
CA ARG A 15 -8.23 -7.53 -6.57
C ARG A 15 -6.95 -8.29 -6.21
N LEU A 16 -6.03 -7.70 -5.46
CA LEU A 16 -4.84 -8.41 -4.98
C LEU A 16 -5.23 -9.52 -4.02
N SER A 17 -4.61 -10.70 -4.15
CA SER A 17 -4.71 -11.72 -3.12
C SER A 17 -4.04 -11.23 -1.82
N GLU A 18 -4.32 -11.86 -0.69
CA GLU A 18 -3.66 -11.50 0.58
C GLU A 18 -2.15 -11.72 0.51
N ASN A 19 -1.72 -12.81 -0.13
CA ASN A 19 -0.31 -13.10 -0.34
C ASN A 19 0.35 -12.04 -1.23
N ASP A 20 -0.30 -11.66 -2.33
CA ASP A 20 0.24 -10.61 -3.22
C ASP A 20 0.33 -9.27 -2.49
N LEU A 21 -0.66 -8.92 -1.67
CA LEU A 21 -0.63 -7.70 -0.87
C LEU A 21 0.56 -7.70 0.12
N ILE A 22 0.83 -8.83 0.77
CA ILE A 22 1.98 -8.99 1.67
C ILE A 22 3.29 -8.87 0.91
N GLU A 23 3.42 -9.53 -0.25
CA GLU A 23 4.63 -9.46 -1.07
C GLU A 23 4.88 -8.04 -1.60
N GLN A 24 3.84 -7.35 -2.09
CA GLN A 24 3.95 -5.96 -2.54
C GLN A 24 4.40 -5.02 -1.41
N ARG A 25 3.94 -5.23 -0.16
CA ARG A 25 4.40 -4.46 1.01
C ARG A 25 5.90 -4.67 1.26
N LYS A 26 6.38 -5.91 1.20
CA LYS A 26 7.80 -6.22 1.37
C LYS A 26 8.65 -5.56 0.30
N VAL A 27 8.22 -5.64 -0.97
CA VAL A 27 8.91 -5.01 -2.11
C VAL A 27 8.96 -3.49 -1.95
N ALA A 28 7.82 -2.86 -1.61
CA ALA A 28 7.77 -1.42 -1.40
C ALA A 28 8.70 -0.99 -0.25
N LEU A 29 8.74 -1.73 0.86
CA LEU A 29 9.63 -1.44 1.98
C LEU A 29 11.12 -1.60 1.60
N ALA A 30 11.46 -2.64 0.84
CA ALA A 30 12.83 -2.83 0.34
C ALA A 30 13.26 -1.68 -0.56
N ALA A 31 12.40 -1.25 -1.49
CA ALA A 31 12.66 -0.11 -2.38
C ALA A 31 12.83 1.21 -1.62
N ILE A 32 12.03 1.45 -0.56
CA ILE A 32 12.19 2.62 0.31
C ILE A 32 13.57 2.61 0.98
N ASN A 33 13.97 1.47 1.54
CA ASN A 33 15.25 1.35 2.24
C ASN A 33 16.43 1.56 1.30
N GLU A 34 16.36 1.00 0.09
CA GLU A 34 17.38 1.19 -0.95
C GLU A 34 17.45 2.66 -1.41
N ALA A 35 16.32 3.29 -1.70
CA ALA A 35 16.28 4.71 -2.05
C ALA A 35 16.86 5.58 -0.93
N LYS A 36 16.53 5.28 0.33
CA LYS A 36 17.06 5.99 1.50
C LYS A 36 18.57 5.81 1.65
N SER A 37 19.10 4.60 1.47
CA SER A 37 20.57 4.36 1.52
C SER A 37 21.30 5.08 0.40
N ASN A 38 20.64 5.26 -0.74
CA ASN A 38 21.16 6.01 -1.89
C ASN A 38 20.95 7.53 -1.77
N GLY A 39 20.39 8.03 -0.65
CA GLY A 39 20.10 9.45 -0.45
C GLY A 39 19.01 10.01 -1.37
N GLN A 40 18.20 9.14 -1.98
CA GLN A 40 17.11 9.51 -2.88
C GLN A 40 15.83 9.83 -2.09
N SER A 41 14.95 10.62 -2.71
CA SER A 41 13.63 10.90 -2.12
C SER A 41 12.77 9.65 -2.09
N THR A 42 12.22 9.33 -0.92
CA THR A 42 11.34 8.17 -0.71
C THR A 42 9.86 8.53 -0.73
N THR A 43 9.48 9.79 -0.96
CA THR A 43 8.11 10.28 -0.73
C THR A 43 7.05 9.47 -1.47
N GLU A 44 7.24 9.19 -2.76
CA GLU A 44 6.26 8.43 -3.54
C GLU A 44 6.23 6.95 -3.14
N LEU A 45 7.38 6.34 -2.89
CA LEU A 45 7.46 4.96 -2.41
C LEU A 45 6.79 4.81 -1.04
N SER A 46 6.98 5.78 -0.15
CA SER A 46 6.33 5.83 1.16
C SER A 46 4.81 5.97 1.05
N LYS A 47 4.29 6.77 0.10
CA LYS A 47 2.84 6.84 -0.17
C LYS A 47 2.28 5.50 -0.63
N VAL A 48 2.97 4.83 -1.56
CA VAL A 48 2.58 3.49 -2.04
C VAL A 48 2.54 2.49 -0.88
N TYR A 49 3.60 2.47 -0.06
CA TYR A 49 3.65 1.59 1.11
C TYR A 49 2.50 1.87 2.09
N GLN A 50 2.19 3.13 2.39
CA GLN A 50 1.07 3.50 3.27
C GLN A 50 -0.29 3.04 2.73
N ILE A 51 -0.50 3.11 1.42
CA ILE A 51 -1.74 2.61 0.78
C ILE A 51 -1.87 1.10 0.96
N LEU A 52 -0.77 0.34 0.76
CA LEU A 52 -0.75 -1.11 0.94
C LEU A 52 -0.96 -1.52 2.41
N GLU A 53 -0.37 -0.79 3.36
CA GLU A 53 -0.61 -0.98 4.80
C GLU A 53 -2.08 -0.75 5.16
N ALA A 54 -2.66 0.36 4.72
CA ALA A 54 -4.05 0.70 4.99
C ALA A 54 -5.02 -0.38 4.47
N GLU A 55 -4.75 -0.93 3.28
CA GLU A 55 -5.53 -2.03 2.72
C GLU A 55 -5.37 -3.32 3.54
N ASN A 56 -4.16 -3.65 3.97
CA ASN A 56 -3.90 -4.82 4.81
C ASN A 56 -4.64 -4.72 6.15
N GLU A 57 -4.57 -3.57 6.81
CA GLU A 57 -5.32 -3.32 8.04
C GLU A 57 -6.84 -3.40 7.82
N ARG A 58 -7.35 -2.84 6.72
CA ARG A 58 -8.77 -2.93 6.37
C ARG A 58 -9.22 -4.40 6.27
N ARG A 59 -8.42 -5.25 5.62
CA ARG A 59 -8.69 -6.69 5.50
C ARG A 59 -8.61 -7.42 6.85
N LEU A 60 -7.60 -7.11 7.66
CA LEU A 60 -7.46 -7.66 9.01
C LEU A 60 -8.67 -7.32 9.89
N ARG A 61 -9.09 -6.04 9.88
CA ARG A 61 -10.31 -5.59 10.57
C ARG A 61 -11.55 -6.35 10.07
N ASN A 62 -11.70 -6.53 8.76
CA ASN A 62 -12.83 -7.29 8.19
C ASN A 62 -12.79 -8.78 8.53
N ARG A 63 -11.61 -9.38 8.73
CA ARG A 63 -11.47 -10.77 9.18
C ARG A 63 -11.82 -10.92 10.64
N SER A 64 -11.37 -10.02 11.51
CA SER A 64 -11.65 -10.08 12.96
C SER A 64 -13.12 -9.85 13.32
N LEU A 65 -13.92 -9.30 12.40
CA LEU A 65 -15.36 -9.10 12.55
C LEU A 65 -16.18 -10.33 12.11
N ARG A 66 -15.55 -11.33 11.50
CA ARG A 66 -16.16 -12.62 11.13
C ARG A 66 -15.70 -13.71 12.09
#